data_AF-A0A1E7IIP6-F1
#
_entry.id   AF-A0A1E7IIP6-F1
#
_cell.length_a   1.000
_cell.length_b   1.000
_cell.length_c   1.000
_cell.angle_alpha   90.00
_cell.angle_beta   90.00
_cell.angle_gamma   90.00
#
_symmetry.space_group_name_H-M   'P 1'
#
loop_
_entity.id
_entity.type
_entity.pdbx_description
1 polymer ?
#
loop_
_entity_poly.entity_id
_entity_poly.type
_entity_poly.pdbx_seq_one_letter_code
_entity_poly.pdbx_strand_id
1 'polypeptide(L)'
;MTLRFECLQCGRCCNRVRVESCGLTQGLSLLPGEEKLFAEFPDAIMPHAAIRNPRHRKPRMKVVNYQMVQEPCPLYDPDTRTCTQYDKRPWVCRAYPFSFGGTQIEANCGWHDSVQAQIQYGETAVIHGNEQANAEQRIDSFFMAVHKRMQRTGRTQLLMYDIALQEWVQLEAAEGT
;
A
#
# COMPACT_ATOMS: atom_id res chain seq x y z
N MET A 1 -14.96 -21.76 -11.18
CA MET A 1 -16.03 -20.75 -10.97
C MET A 1 -15.43 -19.36 -11.09
N THR A 2 -16.21 -18.34 -11.44
CA THR A 2 -15.69 -16.97 -11.63
C THR A 2 -16.52 -15.97 -10.83
N LEU A 3 -15.84 -15.14 -10.04
CA LEU A 3 -16.43 -14.02 -9.30
C LEU A 3 -15.86 -12.71 -9.82
N ARG A 4 -16.69 -11.68 -9.93
CA ARG A 4 -16.25 -10.33 -10.29
C ARG A 4 -16.22 -9.47 -9.04
N PHE A 5 -15.09 -8.80 -8.81
CA PHE A 5 -14.96 -7.85 -7.72
C PHE A 5 -15.74 -6.56 -7.99
N GLU A 6 -16.47 -6.11 -6.98
CA GLU A 6 -17.17 -4.83 -6.98
C GLU A 6 -16.94 -4.10 -5.65
N CYS A 7 -16.38 -2.89 -5.72
CA CYS A 7 -16.18 -2.09 -4.52
C CYS A 7 -17.53 -1.58 -4.00
N LEU A 8 -17.89 -2.01 -2.79
CA LEU A 8 -19.14 -1.59 -2.14
C LEU A 8 -19.12 -0.14 -1.60
N GLN A 9 -18.00 0.57 -1.75
CA GLN A 9 -17.75 1.91 -1.20
C GLN A 9 -18.01 2.04 0.32
N CYS A 10 -18.03 0.93 1.06
CA CYS A 10 -18.41 0.86 2.46
C CYS A 10 -17.43 1.49 3.47
N GLY A 11 -16.34 2.10 3.00
CA GLY A 11 -15.35 2.77 3.86
C GLY A 11 -14.55 1.88 4.82
N ARG A 12 -14.71 0.55 4.79
CA ARG A 12 -13.96 -0.36 5.69
C ARG A 12 -12.45 -0.25 5.55
N CYS A 13 -11.94 -0.11 4.33
CA CYS A 13 -10.52 0.13 4.07
C CYS A 13 -10.01 1.46 4.66
N CYS A 14 -10.89 2.44 4.89
CA CYS A 14 -10.53 3.70 5.52
C CYS A 14 -10.44 3.59 7.05
N ASN A 15 -11.06 2.58 7.65
CA ASN A 15 -11.05 2.38 9.10
C ASN A 15 -9.91 1.49 9.59
N ARG A 16 -9.13 0.89 8.67
CA ARG A 16 -7.99 0.00 8.96
C ARG A 16 -6.86 0.30 8.00
N VAL A 17 -6.21 1.42 8.27
CA VAL A 17 -5.14 1.98 7.45
C VAL A 17 -3.82 1.32 7.83
N ARG A 18 -3.66 0.98 9.12
CA ARG A 18 -2.45 0.37 9.63
C ARG A 18 -2.51 -1.14 9.46
N VAL A 19 -1.41 -1.70 8.97
CA VAL A 19 -1.23 -3.14 8.77
C VAL A 19 0.12 -3.58 9.32
N GLU A 20 0.16 -4.78 9.88
CA GLU A 20 1.40 -5.46 10.25
C GLU A 20 1.87 -6.28 9.06
N SER A 21 3.05 -5.98 8.54
CA SER A 21 3.64 -6.71 7.40
C SER A 21 5.14 -6.84 7.54
N CYS A 22 5.67 -8.06 7.37
CA CYS A 22 7.10 -8.36 7.52
C CYS A 22 7.70 -7.90 8.87
N GLY A 23 6.90 -7.94 9.95
CA GLY A 23 7.31 -7.48 11.28
C GLY A 23 7.38 -5.95 11.43
N LEU A 24 6.76 -5.21 10.52
CA LEU A 24 6.68 -3.76 10.55
C LEU A 24 5.23 -3.29 10.67
N THR A 25 5.01 -2.24 11.47
CA THR A 25 3.74 -1.50 11.43
C THR A 25 3.79 -0.46 10.31
N GLN A 26 2.97 -0.65 9.29
CA GLN A 26 2.90 0.20 8.10
C GLN A 26 1.51 0.81 7.92
N GLY A 27 1.45 1.97 7.28
CA GLY A 27 0.21 2.64 6.90
C GLY A 27 -0.13 2.42 5.43
N LEU A 28 -1.05 3.23 4.92
CA LEU A 28 -1.40 3.23 3.51
C LEU A 28 -0.26 3.83 2.69
N SER A 29 0.45 3.02 1.90
CA SER A 29 1.50 3.50 1.00
C SER A 29 0.97 4.52 -0.02
N LEU A 30 1.68 5.63 -0.16
CA LEU A 30 1.38 6.74 -1.07
C LEU A 30 2.50 6.85 -2.10
N LEU A 31 2.18 6.77 -3.39
CA LEU A 31 3.14 7.02 -4.46
C LEU A 31 3.57 8.50 -4.45
N PRO A 32 4.71 8.85 -5.08
CA PRO A 32 5.19 10.23 -5.11
C PRO A 32 4.15 11.23 -5.61
N GLY A 33 3.86 12.24 -4.79
CA GLY A 33 2.86 13.27 -5.08
C GLY A 33 1.49 13.00 -4.45
N GLU A 34 1.18 11.76 -4.06
CA GLU A 34 -0.09 11.41 -3.42
C GLU A 34 -0.18 11.90 -1.97
N GLU A 35 0.96 12.22 -1.33
CA GLU A 35 0.95 12.89 -0.03
C GLU A 35 0.16 14.21 -0.03
N LYS A 36 0.04 14.85 -1.21
CA LYS A 36 -0.71 16.09 -1.39
C LYS A 36 -2.22 15.92 -1.26
N LEU A 37 -2.74 14.69 -1.40
CA LEU A 37 -4.15 14.39 -1.13
C LEU A 37 -4.52 14.62 0.35
N PHE A 38 -3.50 14.64 1.22
CA PHE A 38 -3.62 14.80 2.65
C PHE A 38 -2.97 16.10 3.14
N ALA A 39 -2.88 17.13 2.28
CA ALA A 39 -2.21 18.39 2.63
C ALA A 39 -2.82 19.09 3.87
N GLU A 40 -4.11 18.88 4.13
CA GLU A 40 -4.81 19.39 5.32
C GLU A 40 -4.52 18.57 6.60
N PHE A 41 -3.84 17.42 6.47
CA PHE A 41 -3.53 16.47 7.54
C PHE A 41 -2.03 16.14 7.55
N PRO A 42 -1.14 17.13 7.76
CA PRO A 42 0.31 16.90 7.66
C PRO A 42 0.82 15.85 8.65
N ASP A 43 0.24 15.78 9.84
CA ASP A 43 0.60 14.80 10.88
C ASP A 43 0.15 13.37 10.54
N ALA A 44 -0.74 13.21 9.55
CA ALA A 44 -1.16 11.90 9.05
C ALA A 44 -0.17 11.30 8.06
N ILE A 45 0.85 12.04 7.61
CA ILE A 45 1.82 11.60 6.60
C ILE A 45 3.18 11.36 7.23
N MET A 46 3.70 10.15 7.01
CA MET A 46 5.06 9.78 7.40
C MET A 46 5.84 9.24 6.20
N PRO A 47 7.19 9.27 6.22
CA PRO A 47 7.99 8.54 5.24
C PRO A 47 7.60 7.05 5.24
N HIS A 48 7.63 6.38 4.08
CA HIS A 48 7.33 4.95 3.98
C HIS A 48 8.56 4.14 3.62
N ALA A 49 9.18 4.42 2.47
CA ALA A 49 10.42 3.79 2.08
C ALA A 49 11.47 4.81 1.68
N ALA A 50 12.72 4.46 1.90
CA ALA A 50 13.87 5.24 1.50
C ALA A 50 14.97 4.37 0.93
N ILE A 51 15.78 5.01 0.12
CA ILE A 51 16.98 4.44 -0.47
C ILE A 51 18.20 5.05 0.23
N ARG A 52 19.11 4.22 0.72
CA ARG A 52 20.39 4.64 1.29
C ARG A 52 21.55 4.12 0.46
N ASN A 53 22.46 5.02 0.07
CA ASN A 53 23.73 4.65 -0.56
C ASN A 53 24.89 4.82 0.44
N PRO A 54 25.46 3.72 0.96
CA PRO A 54 26.50 3.74 1.98
C PRO A 54 27.86 4.24 1.45
N ARG A 55 28.06 4.32 0.13
CA ARG A 55 29.34 4.79 -0.46
C ARG A 55 29.55 6.29 -0.34
N HIS A 56 28.50 7.08 -0.05
CA HIS A 56 28.70 8.52 0.13
C HIS A 56 29.38 8.78 1.47
N ARG A 57 30.40 9.66 1.47
CA ARG A 57 31.13 10.12 2.67
C ARG A 57 30.20 10.61 3.79
N LYS A 58 29.00 11.06 3.41
CA LYS A 58 27.83 11.17 4.30
C LYS A 58 26.70 10.35 3.66
N PRO A 59 26.30 9.20 4.23
CA PRO A 59 25.22 8.38 3.68
C PRO A 59 23.97 9.23 3.49
N ARG A 60 23.60 9.49 2.24
CA ARG A 60 22.39 10.24 1.92
C ARG A 60 21.25 9.24 1.82
N MET A 61 20.31 9.35 2.75
CA MET A 61 19.02 8.70 2.66
C MET A 61 18.11 9.56 1.78
N LYS A 62 17.44 8.94 0.82
CA LYS A 62 16.43 9.59 -0.01
C LYS A 62 15.11 8.84 0.14
N VAL A 63 14.13 9.50 0.75
CA VAL A 63 12.75 9.02 0.78
C VAL A 63 12.25 8.87 -0.67
N VAL A 64 11.67 7.71 -0.98
CA VAL A 64 11.12 7.42 -2.31
C VAL A 64 9.61 7.48 -2.34
N ASN A 65 8.94 7.26 -1.22
CA ASN A 65 7.49 7.35 -1.07
C ASN A 65 7.10 7.56 0.40
N TYR A 66 5.83 7.93 0.61
CA TYR A 66 5.26 8.22 1.92
C TYR A 66 4.16 7.22 2.27
N GLN A 67 3.65 7.29 3.49
CA GLN A 67 2.52 6.52 3.97
C GLN A 67 1.57 7.42 4.76
N MET A 68 0.27 7.18 4.61
CA MET A 68 -0.75 7.76 5.47
C MET A 68 -0.98 6.84 6.67
N VAL A 69 -0.84 7.38 7.87
CA VAL A 69 -0.74 6.60 9.12
C VAL A 69 -1.90 6.84 10.09
N GLN A 70 -2.80 7.77 9.79
CA GLN A 70 -3.91 8.07 10.67
C GLN A 70 -5.06 7.05 10.49
N GLU A 71 -5.58 6.56 11.60
CA GLU A 71 -6.71 5.62 11.62
C GLU A 71 -7.80 6.14 12.58
N PRO A 72 -9.05 6.32 12.13
CA PRO A 72 -9.52 6.22 10.73
C PRO A 72 -8.82 7.22 9.80
N CYS A 73 -8.80 6.89 8.50
CA CYS A 73 -8.31 7.78 7.44
C CYS A 73 -9.01 9.14 7.56
N PRO A 74 -8.29 10.27 7.47
CA PRO A 74 -8.88 11.60 7.61
C PRO A 74 -9.86 11.97 6.49
N LEU A 75 -9.84 11.24 5.37
CA LEU A 75 -10.80 11.40 4.27
C LEU A 75 -12.05 10.52 4.43
N TYR A 76 -12.19 9.78 5.54
CA TYR A 76 -13.38 9.01 5.84
C TYR A 76 -14.48 9.90 6.41
N ASP A 77 -15.67 9.82 5.82
CA ASP A 77 -16.89 10.43 6.35
C ASP A 77 -17.62 9.41 7.24
N PRO A 78 -17.73 9.65 8.56
CA PRO A 78 -18.38 8.72 9.48
C PRO A 78 -19.90 8.63 9.29
N ASP A 79 -20.55 9.68 8.74
CA ASP A 79 -21.99 9.74 8.59
C ASP A 79 -22.45 8.96 7.35
N THR A 80 -21.76 9.17 6.22
CA THR A 80 -22.05 8.44 4.98
C THR A 80 -21.34 7.09 4.90
N ARG A 81 -20.31 6.87 5.73
CA ARG A 81 -19.41 5.72 5.72
C ARG A 81 -18.64 5.56 4.40
N THR A 82 -18.31 6.66 3.75
CA THR A 82 -17.60 6.68 2.46
C THR A 82 -16.33 7.53 2.53
N CYS A 83 -15.47 7.42 1.51
CA CYS A 83 -14.34 8.34 1.33
C CYS A 83 -14.84 9.64 0.67
N THR A 84 -14.56 10.80 1.27
CA THR A 84 -14.91 12.12 0.75
C THR A 84 -14.21 12.46 -0.57
N GLN A 85 -13.13 11.75 -0.90
CA GLN A 85 -12.39 11.89 -2.17
C GLN A 85 -12.30 10.56 -2.93
N TYR A 86 -13.38 9.77 -2.97
CA TYR A 86 -13.37 8.44 -3.59
C TYR A 86 -12.76 8.43 -5.00
N ASP A 87 -13.17 9.34 -5.89
CA ASP A 87 -12.67 9.38 -7.27
C ASP A 87 -11.22 9.84 -7.42
N LYS A 88 -10.65 10.45 -6.39
CA LYS A 88 -9.27 10.96 -6.34
C LYS A 88 -8.39 10.18 -5.37
N ARG A 89 -8.91 9.09 -4.80
CA ARG A 89 -8.19 8.29 -3.80
C ARG A 89 -6.85 7.75 -4.32
N PRO A 90 -5.88 7.51 -3.42
CA PRO A 90 -4.56 6.98 -3.77
C PRO A 90 -4.63 5.70 -4.58
N TRP A 91 -3.59 5.40 -5.37
CA TRP A 91 -3.51 4.19 -6.17
C TRP A 91 -3.69 2.92 -5.34
N VAL A 92 -3.12 2.86 -4.12
CA VAL A 92 -3.30 1.70 -3.22
C VAL A 92 -4.77 1.51 -2.83
N CYS A 93 -5.53 2.59 -2.61
CA CYS A 93 -6.97 2.51 -2.35
C CYS A 93 -7.78 2.08 -3.59
N ARG A 94 -7.26 2.27 -4.80
CA ARG A 94 -7.89 1.81 -6.05
C ARG A 94 -7.63 0.33 -6.32
N ALA A 95 -6.43 -0.14 -5.97
CA ALA A 95 -6.02 -1.55 -6.05
C ALA A 95 -6.71 -2.43 -5.00
N TYR A 96 -7.11 -1.85 -3.86
CA TYR A 96 -7.84 -2.58 -2.81
C TYR A 96 -9.06 -3.35 -3.35
N PRO A 97 -9.30 -4.61 -2.93
CA PRO A 97 -8.66 -5.35 -1.84
C PRO A 97 -7.47 -6.22 -2.26
N PHE A 98 -6.96 -6.06 -3.47
CA PHE A 98 -5.88 -6.89 -3.98
C PHE A 98 -4.53 -6.37 -3.50
N SER A 99 -3.70 -7.28 -2.98
CA SER A 99 -2.33 -6.98 -2.59
C SER A 99 -1.35 -7.11 -3.76
N PHE A 100 -0.09 -6.72 -3.53
CA PHE A 100 0.99 -6.91 -4.49
C PHE A 100 1.09 -8.36 -4.96
N GLY A 101 1.00 -8.56 -6.28
CA GLY A 101 0.98 -9.88 -6.91
C GLY A 101 -0.41 -10.47 -7.12
N GLY A 102 -1.49 -9.79 -6.69
CA GLY A 102 -2.88 -10.14 -7.03
C GLY A 102 -3.38 -11.49 -6.46
N THR A 103 -2.59 -12.15 -5.61
CA THR A 103 -2.89 -13.49 -5.10
C THR A 103 -3.67 -13.48 -3.78
N GLN A 104 -3.75 -12.35 -3.09
CA GLN A 104 -4.46 -12.24 -1.81
C GLN A 104 -5.50 -11.13 -1.85
N ILE A 105 -6.65 -11.43 -1.26
CA ILE A 105 -7.78 -10.52 -1.07
C ILE A 105 -7.81 -10.16 0.41
N GLU A 106 -7.78 -8.87 0.72
CA GLU A 106 -7.88 -8.40 2.09
C GLU A 106 -9.18 -8.88 2.75
N ALA A 107 -9.05 -9.68 3.81
CA ALA A 107 -10.17 -10.35 4.47
C ALA A 107 -11.20 -9.36 5.05
N ASN A 108 -10.76 -8.15 5.38
CA ASN A 108 -11.62 -7.10 5.96
C ASN A 108 -12.45 -6.33 4.93
N CYS A 109 -12.31 -6.66 3.64
CA CYS A 109 -13.10 -6.07 2.58
C CYS A 109 -14.56 -6.49 2.71
N GLY A 110 -15.50 -5.53 2.70
CA GLY A 110 -16.93 -5.85 2.78
C GLY A 110 -17.42 -6.72 1.62
N TRP A 111 -16.77 -6.63 0.46
CA TRP A 111 -17.06 -7.54 -0.66
C TRP A 111 -16.58 -8.97 -0.36
N HIS A 112 -15.38 -9.12 0.21
CA HIS A 112 -14.86 -10.44 0.61
C HIS A 112 -15.84 -11.14 1.56
N ASP A 113 -16.32 -10.46 2.60
CA ASP A 113 -17.33 -11.01 3.52
C ASP A 113 -18.59 -11.50 2.81
N SER A 114 -19.04 -10.79 1.76
CA SER A 114 -20.25 -11.13 1.02
C SER A 114 -20.10 -12.37 0.13
N VAL A 115 -18.88 -12.71 -0.27
CA VAL A 115 -18.61 -13.81 -1.21
C VAL A 115 -17.70 -14.90 -0.66
N GLN A 116 -17.17 -14.77 0.56
CA GLN A 116 -16.17 -15.70 1.12
C GLN A 116 -16.61 -17.17 1.06
N ALA A 117 -17.89 -17.46 1.29
CA ALA A 117 -18.44 -18.82 1.25
C ALA A 117 -18.45 -19.42 -0.17
N GLN A 118 -18.26 -18.58 -1.19
CA GLN A 118 -18.18 -18.95 -2.60
C GLN A 118 -16.72 -19.06 -3.10
N ILE A 119 -15.74 -18.59 -2.32
CA ILE A 119 -14.33 -18.62 -2.70
C ILE A 119 -13.74 -19.97 -2.32
N GLN A 120 -13.37 -20.75 -3.34
CA GLN A 120 -12.55 -21.96 -3.21
C GLN A 120 -11.13 -21.67 -3.71
N TYR A 121 -10.13 -21.76 -2.83
CA TYR A 121 -8.74 -21.44 -3.14
C TYR A 121 -8.19 -22.37 -4.23
N GLY A 122 -7.60 -21.79 -5.28
CA GLY A 122 -7.12 -22.54 -6.45
C GLY A 122 -8.19 -22.90 -7.49
N GLU A 123 -9.48 -22.74 -7.18
CA GLU A 123 -10.59 -23.14 -8.05
C GLU A 123 -11.48 -21.97 -8.50
N THR A 124 -11.55 -20.92 -7.66
CA THR A 124 -12.34 -19.72 -7.92
C THR A 124 -11.45 -18.62 -8.48
N ALA A 125 -11.71 -18.24 -9.74
CA ALA A 125 -11.06 -17.09 -10.34
C ALA A 125 -11.79 -15.80 -9.93
N VAL A 126 -11.08 -14.87 -9.32
CA VAL A 126 -11.61 -13.53 -9.02
C VAL A 126 -11.13 -12.55 -10.08
N ILE A 127 -12.07 -11.96 -10.80
CA ILE A 127 -11.82 -10.95 -11.83
C ILE A 127 -11.93 -9.57 -11.18
N HIS A 128 -10.81 -8.87 -11.13
CA HIS A 128 -10.72 -7.47 -10.73
C HIS A 128 -11.07 -6.54 -11.90
N GLY A 129 -11.54 -5.32 -11.59
CA GLY A 129 -11.93 -4.33 -12.60
C GLY A 129 -10.73 -3.65 -13.24
N ASN A 130 -10.98 -2.93 -14.34
CA ASN A 130 -9.93 -2.15 -15.04
C ASN A 130 -9.25 -1.13 -14.11
N GLU A 131 -9.98 -0.57 -13.15
CA GLU A 131 -9.40 0.38 -12.19
C GLU A 131 -8.38 -0.30 -11.29
N GLN A 132 -8.69 -1.48 -10.73
CA GLN A 132 -7.79 -2.26 -9.89
C GLN A 132 -6.54 -2.66 -10.69
N ALA A 133 -6.72 -3.25 -11.88
CA ALA A 133 -5.61 -3.66 -12.73
C ALA A 133 -4.68 -2.50 -13.10
N ASN A 134 -5.24 -1.33 -13.44
CA ASN A 134 -4.44 -0.14 -13.73
C ASN A 134 -3.70 0.38 -12.48
N ALA A 135 -4.33 0.30 -11.31
CA ALA A 135 -3.73 0.73 -10.06
C ALA A 135 -2.57 -0.19 -9.65
N GLU A 136 -2.76 -1.51 -9.70
CA GLU A 136 -1.72 -2.52 -9.47
C GLU A 136 -0.54 -2.29 -10.42
N GLN A 137 -0.79 -2.14 -11.73
CA GLN A 137 0.26 -1.90 -12.71
C GLN A 137 1.06 -0.62 -12.39
N ARG A 138 0.40 0.45 -11.95
CA ARG A 138 1.07 1.71 -11.57
C ARG A 138 1.96 1.54 -10.35
N ILE A 139 1.44 0.86 -9.33
CA ILE A 139 2.15 0.54 -8.11
C ILE A 139 3.38 -0.33 -8.43
N ASP A 140 3.20 -1.44 -9.16
CA ASP A 140 4.27 -2.35 -9.55
C ASP A 140 5.34 -1.65 -10.39
N SER A 141 4.93 -0.82 -11.35
CA SER A 141 5.87 -0.05 -12.18
C SER A 141 6.74 0.87 -11.34
N PHE A 142 6.18 1.50 -10.31
CA PHE A 142 6.93 2.34 -9.38
C PHE A 142 7.96 1.53 -8.60
N PHE A 143 7.55 0.44 -7.95
CA PHE A 143 8.46 -0.40 -7.16
C PHE A 143 9.52 -1.10 -8.01
N MET A 144 9.18 -1.49 -9.24
CA MET A 144 10.15 -2.00 -10.22
C MET A 144 11.17 -0.93 -10.65
N ALA A 145 10.75 0.32 -10.81
CA ALA A 145 11.69 1.41 -11.09
C ALA A 145 12.64 1.68 -9.92
N VAL A 146 12.13 1.64 -8.68
CA VAL A 146 12.92 1.71 -7.45
C VAL A 146 13.94 0.56 -7.40
N HIS A 147 13.49 -0.68 -7.61
CA HIS A 147 14.33 -1.86 -7.61
C HIS A 147 15.44 -1.79 -8.66
N LYS A 148 15.10 -1.48 -9.92
CA LYS A 148 16.09 -1.32 -11.01
C LYS A 148 17.12 -0.23 -10.70
N ARG A 149 16.70 0.86 -10.04
CA ARG A 149 17.61 1.92 -9.61
C ARG A 149 18.60 1.42 -8.55
N MET A 150 18.14 0.61 -7.60
CA MET A 150 19.01 0.01 -6.58
C MET A 150 20.01 -0.99 -7.18
N GLN A 151 19.58 -1.80 -8.15
CA GLN A 151 20.47 -2.76 -8.83
C GLN A 151 21.60 -2.05 -9.59
N ARG A 152 21.31 -0.95 -10.29
CA ARG A 152 22.31 -0.18 -11.06
C ARG A 152 23.44 0.38 -10.20
N THR A 153 23.16 0.71 -8.94
CA THR A 153 24.17 1.24 -8.00
C THR A 153 24.89 0.16 -7.20
N GLY A 154 24.39 -1.09 -7.23
CA GLY A 154 25.05 -2.30 -6.77
C GLY A 154 25.30 -2.43 -5.26
N ARG A 155 25.00 -1.41 -4.44
CA ARG A 155 25.19 -1.41 -2.98
C ARG A 155 24.16 -0.57 -2.23
N THR A 156 22.99 -0.39 -2.83
CA THR A 156 21.97 0.49 -2.29
C THR A 156 20.98 -0.30 -1.46
N GLN A 157 20.71 0.19 -0.26
CA GLN A 157 19.81 -0.44 0.70
C GLN A 157 18.41 0.18 0.59
N LEU A 158 17.39 -0.67 0.61
CA LEU A 158 16.01 -0.25 0.86
C LEU A 158 15.80 -0.23 2.38
N LEU A 159 15.26 0.88 2.86
CA LEU A 159 14.84 1.06 4.24
C LEU A 159 13.32 1.30 4.22
N MET A 160 12.61 0.67 5.15
CA MET A 160 11.20 0.92 5.40
C MET A 160 11.09 1.69 6.73
N TYR A 161 10.14 2.60 6.83
CA TYR A 161 9.89 3.32 8.07
C TYR A 161 8.78 2.61 8.85
N ASP A 162 9.10 2.17 10.06
CA ASP A 162 8.17 1.54 10.98
C ASP A 162 7.45 2.62 11.80
N ILE A 163 6.12 2.62 11.79
CA ILE A 163 5.31 3.62 12.49
C ILE A 163 5.34 3.39 14.01
N ALA A 164 5.33 2.13 14.46
CA ALA A 164 5.30 1.79 15.87
C ALA A 164 6.65 2.09 16.55
N LEU A 165 7.75 1.78 15.86
CA LEU A 165 9.10 2.07 16.35
C LEU A 165 9.56 3.50 16.06
N GLN A 166 8.92 4.18 15.10
CA GLN A 166 9.33 5.49 14.58
C GLN A 166 10.77 5.50 14.01
N GLU A 167 11.19 4.38 13.43
CA GLU A 167 12.56 4.14 13.00
C GLU A 167 12.65 3.60 11.57
N TRP A 168 13.82 3.79 10.95
CA TRP A 168 14.15 3.20 9.65
C TRP A 168 14.68 1.78 9.83
N VAL A 169 13.92 0.80 9.37
CA VAL A 169 14.29 -0.62 9.40
C VAL A 169 14.82 -1.04 8.03
N GLN A 170 15.99 -1.68 8.02
CA GLN A 170 16.51 -2.32 6.82
C GLN A 170 15.83 -3.66 6.64
N LEU A 171 15.13 -3.86 5.53
CA LEU A 171 14.65 -5.19 5.19
C LEU A 171 15.85 -6.05 4.79
N GLU A 172 16.12 -7.09 5.57
CA GLU A 172 17.02 -8.14 5.13
C GLU A 172 16.34 -8.88 3.97
N ALA A 173 17.08 -9.10 2.87
CA ALA A 173 16.59 -10.01 1.86
C ALA A 173 16.47 -11.36 2.56
N ALA A 174 15.28 -11.95 2.59
CA ALA A 174 15.11 -13.31 3.07
C ALA A 174 16.13 -14.17 2.31
N GLU A 175 17.16 -14.64 3.02
CA GLU A 175 18.10 -15.58 2.45
C GLU A 175 17.26 -16.78 2.03
N GLY A 176 17.25 -17.07 0.73
CA GLY A 176 16.33 -18.05 0.15
C GLY A 176 16.39 -19.38 0.90
N THR A 177 15.32 -19.68 1.63
CA THR A 177 14.98 -21.03 2.08
C THR A 177 14.32 -21.80 0.96
#